data_AF-A0A4Q1T084-F1
#
_entry.id   AF-A0A4Q1T084-F1
#
_cell.length_a   1.000
_cell.length_b   1.000
_cell.length_c   1.000
_cell.angle_alpha   90.00
_cell.angle_beta   90.00
_cell.angle_gamma   90.00
#
_symmetry.space_group_name_H-M   'P 1'
#
loop_
_entity.id
_entity.type
_entity.pdbx_description
1 polymer ?
#
loop_
_entity_poly.entity_id
_entity_poly.type
_entity_poly.pdbx_seq_one_letter_code
_entity_poly.pdbx_strand_id
1 'polypeptide(L)' 'MSQEQLNKLKIAIEKGKELRTRALSRKEILEQQEKELLEEIRKMGVDPDRMEEEIAKLEAEKERLLKEIEGLIPFDLIK' A
#
# COMPACT_ATOMS: atom_id res chain seq x y z
N MET A 1 14.63 -19.93 46.23
CA MET A 1 13.49 -19.77 45.30
C MET A 1 12.43 -20.77 45.69
N SER A 2 11.19 -20.34 45.92
CA SER A 2 10.10 -21.26 46.27
C SER A 2 9.57 -21.98 45.03
N GLN A 3 9.02 -23.19 45.20
CA GLN A 3 8.39 -23.98 44.13
C GLN A 3 7.32 -23.16 43.37
N GLU A 4 6.63 -22.27 44.09
CA GLU A 4 5.63 -21.35 43.56
C GLU A 4 6.21 -20.32 42.57
N GLN A 5 7.39 -19.77 42.87
CA GLN A 5 8.07 -18.83 41.98
C GLN A 5 8.53 -19.52 40.69
N LEU A 6 8.98 -20.77 40.79
CA LEU A 6 9.39 -21.57 39.64
C LEU A 6 8.20 -21.87 38.71
N ASN A 7 7.05 -22.22 39.28
CA ASN A 7 5.82 -22.43 38.52
C ASN A 7 5.32 -21.15 37.83
N LYS A 8 5.35 -20.00 38.51
CA LYS A 8 4.98 -18.71 37.91
C LYS A 8 5.86 -18.37 36.70
N LEU A 9 7.18 -18.59 36.80
CA LEU A 9 8.11 -18.38 35.69
C LEU A 9 7.83 -19.34 34.53
N LYS A 10 7.55 -20.61 34.82
CA LYS A 10 7.22 -21.61 33.79
C LYS A 10 5.97 -21.24 32.99
N ILE A 11 4.92 -20.80 33.70
CA ILE A 11 3.66 -20.34 33.09
C ILE A 11 3.89 -19.08 32.25
N ALA A 12 4.69 -18.13 32.74
CA ALA A 12 5.00 -16.91 31.99
C ALA A 12 5.76 -17.23 30.68
N ILE A 13 6.72 -18.16 30.73
CA ILE A 13 7.47 -18.60 29.55
C ILE A 13 6.56 -19.29 28.52
N GLU A 14 5.67 -20.17 28.97
CA GLU A 14 4.69 -20.82 28.09
C GLU A 14 3.77 -19.81 27.40
N LYS A 15 3.20 -18.87 28.17
CA LYS A 15 2.38 -17.78 27.61
C LYS A 15 3.15 -16.92 26.63
N GLY A 16 4.41 -16.60 26.93
CA GLY A 16 5.27 -15.85 26.02
C GLY A 16 5.53 -16.57 24.70
N LYS A 17 5.74 -17.89 24.74
CA LYS A 17 5.89 -18.73 23.54
C LYS A 17 4.59 -18.74 22.72
N GLU A 18 3.45 -18.90 23.37
CA GLU A 18 2.14 -18.89 22.68
C GLU A 18 1.87 -17.54 21.99
N LEU A 19 2.14 -16.43 22.69
CA LEU A 19 2.00 -15.09 22.13
C LEU A 19 2.94 -14.87 20.93
N ARG A 20 4.19 -15.33 21.02
CA ARG A 20 5.15 -15.26 19.92
C ARG A 20 4.66 -16.05 18.71
N THR A 21 4.22 -17.30 18.91
CA THR A 21 3.69 -18.13 17.81
C THR A 21 2.52 -17.44 17.13
N ARG A 22 1.56 -16.92 17.91
CA ARG A 22 0.40 -16.20 17.37
C ARG A 22 0.80 -14.95 16.58
N ALA A 23 1.77 -14.18 17.08
CA ALA A 23 2.28 -13.00 16.40
C ALA A 23 2.96 -13.35 15.07
N LEU A 24 3.74 -14.43 15.03
CA LEU A 24 4.41 -14.91 13.81
C LEU A 24 3.39 -15.37 12.76
N SER A 25 2.40 -16.18 13.15
CA SER A 25 1.35 -16.62 12.23
C SER A 25 0.55 -15.44 11.68
N ARG A 26 0.24 -14.44 12.51
CA ARG A 26 -0.48 -13.25 12.07
C ARG A 26 0.36 -12.40 11.11
N LYS A 27 1.67 -12.30 11.35
CA LYS A 27 2.58 -11.59 10.46
C LYS A 27 2.64 -12.27 9.09
N GLU A 28 2.79 -13.59 9.05
CA GLU A 28 2.84 -14.35 7.80
C GLU A 28 1.57 -14.19 6.97
N ILE A 29 0.39 -14.21 7.62
CA ILE A 29 -0.90 -13.94 6.95
C ILE A 29 -0.92 -12.53 6.35
N LEU A 30 -0.47 -11.52 7.10
CA LEU A 30 -0.45 -10.13 6.62
C LEU A 30 0.53 -9.93 5.44
N GLU A 31 1.71 -10.55 5.49
CA GLU A 31 2.68 -10.51 4.40
C GLU A 31 2.13 -11.19 3.13
N GLN A 32 1.39 -12.29 3.29
CA GLN A 32 0.74 -12.96 2.17
C GLN A 32 -0.38 -12.08 1.56
N GLN A 33 -1.20 -11.45 2.40
CA GLN A 33 -2.25 -10.53 1.96
C GLN A 33 -1.68 -9.31 1.24
N GLU A 34 -0.60 -8.72 1.76
CA GLU A 34 0.10 -7.61 1.11
C GLU A 34 0.60 -8.00 -0.29
N LYS A 35 1.22 -9.18 -0.40
CA LYS A 35 1.70 -9.68 -1.69
C LYS A 35 0.57 -9.91 -2.69
N GLU A 36 -0.54 -10.50 -2.25
CA GLU A 36 -1.72 -10.72 -3.08
C GLU A 36 -2.31 -9.40 -3.58
N LEU A 37 -2.46 -8.41 -2.69
CA LEU A 37 -2.92 -7.06 -3.06
C LEU A 37 -1.99 -6.40 -4.08
N LEU A 38 -0.67 -6.47 -3.87
CA LEU A 38 0.30 -5.91 -4.82
C LEU A 38 0.25 -6.61 -6.19
N GLU A 39 0.07 -7.93 -6.22
CA GLU A 39 -0.12 -8.67 -7.46
C GLU A 39 -1.44 -8.31 -8.16
N GLU A 40 -2.53 -8.14 -7.43
CA GLU A 40 -3.81 -7.67 -7.98
C GLU A 40 -3.70 -6.26 -8.57
N ILE A 41 -3.06 -5.33 -7.86
CA ILE A 41 -2.82 -3.97 -8.34
C ILE A 41 -2.00 -3.99 -9.64
N ARG A 42 -0.93 -4.79 -9.69
CA ARG A 42 -0.12 -4.97 -10.91
C ARG A 42 -0.92 -5.60 -12.06
N LYS A 43 -1.81 -6.57 -11.77
CA LYS A 43 -2.70 -7.18 -12.78
C LYS A 43 -3.72 -6.20 -13.34
N MET A 44 -4.12 -5.19 -12.57
CA MET A 44 -4.96 -4.09 -13.05
C MET A 44 -4.21 -3.12 -13.97
N GLY A 45 -2.92 -3.38 -14.27
CA GLY A 45 -2.10 -2.58 -15.18
C GLY A 45 -1.57 -1.30 -14.55
N VAL A 46 -1.70 -1.16 -13.23
CA VAL A 46 -1.24 0.01 -12.47
C VAL A 46 -0.01 -0.40 -11.67
N ASP A 47 1.12 0.25 -11.92
CA ASP A 47 2.30 0.10 -11.07
C ASP A 47 2.15 1.07 -9.87
N PRO A 48 1.87 0.59 -8.65
CA PRO A 48 1.54 1.46 -7.52
C PRO A 48 2.69 2.42 -7.18
N ASP A 49 3.93 2.02 -7.45
CA ASP A 49 5.13 2.84 -7.24
C ASP A 49 5.26 3.97 -8.29
N ARG A 50 4.53 3.87 -9.41
CA ARG A 50 4.53 4.86 -10.51
C ARG A 50 3.21 5.60 -10.67
N MET A 51 2.24 5.33 -9.79
CA MET A 51 0.90 5.89 -9.90
C MET A 51 0.91 7.43 -9.84
N GLU A 52 1.78 8.00 -9.02
CA GLU A 52 2.01 9.46 -8.98
C GLU A 52 2.65 10.00 -10.26
N GLU A 53 3.60 9.27 -10.86
CA GLU A 53 4.22 9.64 -12.13
C GLU A 53 3.22 9.58 -13.30
N GLU A 54 2.36 8.57 -13.31
CA GLU A 54 1.30 8.39 -14.30
C GLU A 54 0.28 9.55 -14.24
N ILE A 55 -0.12 9.95 -13.03
CA ILE A 55 -0.99 11.11 -12.80
C ILE A 55 -0.33 12.40 -13.30
N ALA A 56 0.93 12.63 -12.95
CA ALA A 56 1.65 13.82 -13.38
C ALA A 56 1.78 13.91 -14.91
N LYS A 57 2.00 12.78 -15.61
CA LYS A 57 2.01 12.73 -17.07
C LYS A 57 0.66 13.09 -17.67
N LEU A 58 -0.43 12.52 -17.15
CA LEU A 58 -1.79 12.78 -17.61
C LEU A 58 -2.19 14.24 -17.40
N GLU A 59 -1.81 14.84 -16.27
CA GLU A 59 -2.05 16.26 -16.00
C GLU A 59 -1.29 17.17 -16.98
N ALA A 60 -0.02 16.87 -17.25
CA ALA A 60 0.77 17.64 -18.22
C ALA A 60 0.19 17.53 -19.64
N GLU A 61 -0.30 16.36 -20.02
CA GLU A 61 -0.95 16.15 -21.31
C GLU A 61 -2.29 16.88 -21.42
N LYS A 62 -3.10 16.88 -20.36
CA LYS A 62 -4.34 17.67 -20.29
C LYS A 62 -4.05 19.17 -20.48
N GLU A 63 -3.04 19.69 -19.80
CA GLU A 63 -2.65 21.10 -19.91
C GLU A 63 -2.20 21.47 -21.34
N ARG A 64 -1.45 20.56 -21.99
CA ARG A 64 -1.01 20.70 -23.39
C ARG A 64 -2.22 20.75 -24.33
N LEU A 65 -3.15 19.82 -24.19
CA LEU A 65 -4.35 19.76 -25.03
C LEU A 65 -5.25 20.97 -24.84
N LEU A 66 -5.39 21.47 -23.61
CA LEU A 66 -6.15 22.70 -23.35
C LEU A 66 -5.56 23.91 -24.07
N LYS A 67 -4.23 24.08 -24.03
CA LYS A 67 -3.55 25.16 -24.77
C LYS A 67 -3.70 25.02 -26.28
N GLU A 68 -3.68 23.79 -26.78
CA GLU A 68 -3.89 23.52 -28.20
C GLU A 68 -5.32 23.88 -28.63
N ILE A 69 -6.31 23.52 -27.83
CA ILE A 69 -7.72 23.92 -28.03
C ILE A 69 -7.86 25.45 -27.99
N GLU A 70 -7.27 26.11 -27.01
CA GLU A 70 -7.33 27.58 -26.89
C GLU A 70 -6.68 28.29 -28.09
N GLY A 71 -5.58 27.74 -28.63
CA GLY A 71 -4.94 28.28 -29.82
C GLY A 71 -5.70 28.00 -31.13
N LEU A 72 -6.52 26.94 -31.15
CA LEU A 72 -7.36 26.58 -32.29
C LEU A 72 -8.69 27.32 -32.33
N ILE A 73 -9.17 27.81 -31.19
CA ILE A 73 -10.38 28.63 -31.12
C ILE A 73 -9.99 30.08 -31.38
N PRO A 74 -10.42 30.69 -32.52
CA PRO A 74 -10.13 32.08 -32.80
C PRO A 74 -11.07 32.95 -31.97
N PHE A 75 -10.80 33.09 -30.67
CA PHE A 75 -11.58 33.91 -29.75
C PHE A 75 -11.69 35.37 -30.21
N ASP A 76 -10.73 35.84 -31.01
CA ASP A 76 -10.74 37.16 -31.65
C ASP A 76 -11.81 37.31 -32.74
N LEU A 77 -12.29 36.22 -33.34
CA LEU A 77 -13.36 36.22 -34.37
C LEU A 77 -14.77 36.01 -33.78
N ILE A 78 -14.87 35.68 -32.49
CA ILE A 78 -16.14 35.37 -31.80
C ILE A 78 -16.62 36.56 -30.94
N LYS A 79 -15.96 37.72 -31.03
CA LYS A 79 -16.31 38.93 -30.28
C LYS A 79 -17.34 39.80 -30.99
#